data_AF-A0A354M7V3-F1
#
_entry.id   AF-A0A354M7V3-F1
#
_cell.length_a   1.000
_cell.length_b   1.000
_cell.length_c   1.000
_cell.angle_alpha   90.00
_cell.angle_beta   90.00
_cell.angle_gamma   90.00
#
_symmetry.space_group_name_H-M   'P 1'
#
loop_
_entity.id
_entity.type
_entity.pdbx_description
1 polymer ?
#
loop_
_entity_poly.entity_id
_entity_poly.type
_entity_poly.pdbx_seq_one_letter_code
_entity_poly.pdbx_strand_id
1 'polypeptide(L)' 'MKDELMNEIQRIAGVNPRRCMRCGKCSGACPAYDEMEYHP' A
#
# COMPACT_ATOMS: atom_id res chain seq x y z
N MET A 1 8.68 10.04 17.70
CA MET A 1 8.03 8.71 17.81
C MET A 1 6.84 8.50 16.89
N LYS A 2 5.70 9.22 17.00
CA LYS A 2 4.53 8.91 16.14
C LYS A 2 4.70 9.37 14.68
N ASP A 3 5.44 10.46 14.47
CA ASP A 3 5.63 11.06 13.15
C ASP A 3 6.63 10.28 12.27
N GLU A 4 7.67 9.69 12.86
CA GLU A 4 8.66 8.88 12.15
C GLU A 4 8.02 7.62 11.54
N LEU A 5 7.19 6.92 12.32
CA LEU A 5 6.42 5.78 11.84
C LEU A 5 5.48 6.15 10.70
N MET A 6 4.79 7.29 10.80
CA MET A 6 3.86 7.74 9.75
C MET A 6 4.57 8.17 8.46
N ASN A 7 5.79 8.72 8.57
CA ASN A 7 6.63 9.03 7.41
C ASN A 7 7.14 7.77 6.73
N GLU A 8 7.55 6.77 7.50
CA GLU A 8 7.99 5.49 6.98
C GLU A 8 6.86 4.74 6.25
N ILE A 9 5.66 4.70 6.85
CA ILE A 9 4.48 4.09 6.22
C ILE A 9 4.15 4.77 4.89
N GLN A 10 4.17 6.11 4.84
CA GLN A 10 3.92 6.84 3.59
C GLN A 10 4.97 6.55 2.52
N ARG A 11 6.25 6.44 2.90
CA ARG A 11 7.33 6.12 1.98
C ARG A 11 7.18 4.72 1.39
N ILE A 12 6.81 3.72 2.20
CA ILE A 12 6.69 2.32 1.77
C ILE A 12 5.43 2.11 0.93
N ALA A 13 4.29 2.65 1.36
CA ALA A 13 3.00 2.34 0.75
C ALA A 13 2.86 2.86 -0.70
N GLY A 14 3.67 3.85 -1.11
CA GLY A 14 3.55 4.50 -2.43
C GLY A 14 2.24 5.26 -2.64
N VAL A 15 1.34 5.25 -1.66
CA VAL A 15 0.05 5.93 -1.64
C VAL A 15 -0.15 6.59 -0.29
N ASN A 16 -0.90 7.70 -0.24
CA ASN A 16 -1.29 8.31 1.03
C ASN A 16 -2.37 7.44 1.70
N PRO A 17 -2.11 6.81 2.87
CA PRO A 17 -3.07 5.91 3.50
C PRO A 17 -4.39 6.60 3.89
N ARG A 18 -4.34 7.90 4.21
CA ARG A 18 -5.54 8.71 4.54
C ARG A 18 -6.43 8.99 3.34
N ARG A 19 -5.96 8.75 2.11
CA ARG A 19 -6.70 8.89 0.86
C ARG A 19 -7.06 7.54 0.21
N CYS A 20 -6.73 6.41 0.84
CA CYS A 20 -7.01 5.10 0.28
C CYS A 20 -8.54 4.84 0.23
N MET A 21 -9.06 4.59 -0.97
CA MET A 21 -10.48 4.27 -1.19
C MET A 21 -10.76 2.76 -1.21
N ARG A 22 -9.76 1.91 -0.92
CA ARG A 22 -9.84 0.44 -1.06
C ARG A 22 -10.23 -0.02 -2.47
N CYS A 23 -9.72 0.67 -3.49
CA CYS A 23 -10.03 0.40 -4.90
C CYS A 23 -9.21 -0.73 -5.54
N GLY A 24 -8.30 -1.39 -4.81
CA GLY A 24 -7.51 -2.54 -5.31
C GLY A 24 -6.36 -2.22 -6.28
N LYS A 25 -6.29 -1.01 -6.87
CA LYS A 25 -5.29 -0.67 -7.91
C LYS A 25 -3.83 -0.90 -7.52
N CYS A 26 -3.49 -0.62 -6.26
CA CYS A 26 -2.12 -0.83 -5.75
C CYS A 26 -1.76 -2.32 -5.67
N SER A 27 -2.73 -3.17 -5.35
CA SER A 27 -2.54 -4.61 -5.29
C SER A 27 -2.37 -5.19 -6.68
N GLY A 28 -3.13 -4.73 -7.67
CA GLY A 28 -2.96 -5.11 -9.08
C GLY A 28 -1.63 -4.66 -9.71
N ALA A 29 -0.95 -3.68 -9.11
CA ALA A 29 0.39 -3.24 -9.52
C ALA A 29 1.50 -3.77 -8.60
N CYS A 30 1.17 -4.67 -7.66
CA CYS A 30 2.14 -5.22 -6.72
C CYS A 30 3.17 -6.06 -7.50
N PRO A 31 4.49 -5.89 -7.25
CA PRO A 31 5.50 -6.71 -7.91
C PRO A 31 5.40 -8.20 -7.56
N ALA A 32 4.74 -8.54 -6.45
CA ALA A 32 4.45 -9.91 -6.04
C ALA A 32 3.02 -10.36 -6.40
N TYR A 33 2.32 -9.67 -7.32
CA TYR A 33 0.92 -9.94 -7.63
C TYR A 33 0.66 -11.40 -8.00
N ASP A 34 1.51 -11.98 -8.84
CA ASP A 34 1.38 -13.38 -9.30
C ASP A 34 1.60 -14.41 -8.19
N GLU A 35 2.26 -14.01 -7.10
CA GLU A 35 2.57 -14.85 -5.92
C GLU A 35 1.52 -14.71 -4.82
N MET A 36 0.56 -13.79 -4.96
CA MET A 36 -0.48 -13.55 -3.96
C MET A 36 -1.55 -14.64 -3.98
N GLU A 37 -1.95 -15.15 -2.81
CA GLU A 37 -3.06 -16.12 -2.69
C GLU A 37 -4.41 -15.54 -3.11
N TYR A 38 -4.63 -14.25 -2.86
CA TYR A 38 -5.86 -13.54 -3.23
C TYR A 38 -5.55 -12.39 -4.19
N HIS A 39 -6.22 -12.42 -5.34
CA HIS A 39 -6.13 -11.38 -6.37
C HIS A 39 -7.35 -10.45 -6.25
N PRO A 40 -7.15 -9.15 -6.00
CA PRO A 40 -8.22 -8.15 -5.90
C PRO A 40 -8.73 -7.63 -7.24
#